data_AF-A0A426Y1R7-F1
#
_entry.id   AF-A0A426Y1R7-F1
#
_cell.length_a   1.000
_cell.length_b   1.000
_cell.length_c   1.000
_cell.angle_alpha   90.00
_cell.angle_beta   90.00
_cell.angle_gamma   90.00
#
_symmetry.space_group_name_H-M   'P 1'
#
loop_
_entity.id
_entity.type
_entity.pdbx_description
1 polymer ?
#
loop_
_entity_poly.entity_id
_entity_poly.type
_entity_poly.pdbx_seq_one_letter_code
_entity_poly.pdbx_strand_id
1 'polypeptide(L)' 'HEKKLLKKVNFIEYKREGGHREALVTRRYHLTERDDYKKYSSICRMVQKLVHVLKQMDPRDPFRIEMTDALLEKL' A
#
# COMPACT_ATOMS: atom_id res chain seq x y z
N HIS A 1 3.20 36.34 15.10
CA HIS A 1 4.19 36.48 14.01
C HIS A 1 4.73 35.11 13.57
N GLU A 2 5.14 34.25 14.50
CA GLU A 2 5.81 32.97 14.25
C GLU A 2 4.96 31.90 13.52
N LYS A 3 3.68 31.74 13.87
CA LYS A 3 2.78 30.79 13.17
C LYS A 3 2.65 31.08 11.66
N LYS A 4 2.86 32.34 11.25
CA LYS A 4 2.84 32.75 9.83
C LYS A 4 4.12 32.36 9.10
N LEU A 5 5.24 32.24 9.82
CA LEU A 5 6.55 31.82 9.32
C LEU A 5 6.69 30.29 9.29
N LEU A 6 6.11 29.60 10.27
CA LEU A 6 6.25 28.14 10.47
C LEU A 6 5.11 27.32 9.86
N LYS A 7 4.56 27.74 8.71
CA LYS A 7 3.39 27.08 8.09
C LYS A 7 3.64 25.63 7.63
N LYS A 8 4.91 25.27 7.39
CA LYS A 8 5.31 23.92 6.94
C LYS A 8 5.90 23.07 8.06
N VAL A 9 5.98 23.60 9.29
CA VAL A 9 6.55 22.90 10.44
C VAL A 9 5.41 22.22 11.20
N ASN A 10 5.38 20.91 11.15
CA ASN A 10 4.52 20.07 11.97
C ASN A 10 5.40 18.99 12.61
N PHE A 11 5.45 18.96 13.94
CA PHE A 11 6.27 18.01 14.70
C PHE A 11 5.61 16.62 14.82
N ILE A 12 4.31 16.51 14.51
CA ILE A 12 3.53 15.29 14.62
C ILE A 12 3.37 14.62 13.25
N GLU A 13 3.20 15.40 12.18
CA GLU A 13 2.97 14.87 10.84
C GLU A 13 4.09 15.22 9.88
N TYR A 14 4.85 14.20 9.47
CA TYR A 14 5.83 14.34 8.42
C TYR A 14 5.26 13.82 7.09
N LYS A 15 5.44 14.59 6.00
CA LYS A 15 4.94 14.21 4.66
C LYS A 15 5.40 12.82 4.19
N ARG A 16 6.60 12.41 4.60
CA ARG A 16 7.19 11.10 4.24
C ARG A 16 6.45 9.90 4.85
N GLU A 17 5.70 10.11 5.93
CA GLU A 17 5.01 9.04 6.66
C GLU A 17 3.68 8.66 5.99
N GLY A 18 3.23 9.42 4.99
CA GLY A 18 1.97 9.14 4.29
C GLY A 18 0.73 9.30 5.17
N GLY A 19 0.86 10.05 6.28
CA GLY A 19 -0.18 10.26 7.29
C GLY A 19 -0.29 9.13 8.32
N HIS A 20 -1.36 9.13 9.10
CA HIS A 20 -1.56 8.21 10.23
C HIS A 20 -2.18 6.85 9.84
N ARG A 21 -2.12 6.46 8.56
CA ARG A 21 -2.86 5.28 8.07
C ARG A 21 -2.42 3.99 8.77
N GLU A 22 -1.11 3.81 8.96
CA GLU A 22 -0.54 2.67 9.69
C GLU A 22 -1.11 2.60 11.11
N ALA A 23 -0.99 3.69 11.90
CA ALA A 23 -1.49 3.75 13.27
C ALA A 23 -3.01 3.51 13.36
N LEU A 24 -3.79 4.05 12.42
CA LEU A 24 -5.25 3.86 12.37
C LEU A 24 -5.63 2.40 12.09
N VAL A 25 -4.95 1.73 11.16
CA VAL A 25 -5.22 0.33 10.80
C VAL A 25 -4.77 -0.60 11.92
N THR A 26 -3.57 -0.40 12.46
CA THR A 26 -3.05 -1.15 13.61
C THR A 26 -3.99 -1.06 14.81
N ARG A 27 -4.48 0.14 15.14
CA ARG A 27 -5.45 0.32 16.24
C ARG A 27 -6.79 -0.33 15.95
N ARG A 28 -7.31 -0.23 14.71
CA ARG A 28 -8.62 -0.77 14.33
C ARG A 28 -8.67 -2.29 14.37
N TYR A 29 -7.60 -2.95 13.91
CA TYR A 29 -7.53 -4.40 13.81
C TYR A 29 -6.70 -5.04 14.92
N HIS A 30 -6.31 -4.25 15.93
CA HIS A 30 -5.52 -4.71 17.07
C HIS A 30 -4.26 -5.50 16.66
N LEU A 31 -3.54 -5.02 15.64
CA LEU A 31 -2.27 -5.63 15.24
C LEU A 31 -1.28 -5.46 16.40
N THR A 32 -0.79 -6.57 16.92
CA THR A 32 0.08 -6.61 18.10
C THR A 32 1.54 -6.37 17.74
N GLU A 33 1.98 -6.92 16.63
CA GLU A 33 3.36 -6.78 16.18
C GLU A 33 3.56 -5.46 15.44
N ARG A 34 4.67 -4.79 15.77
CA ARG A 34 4.98 -3.44 15.26
C ARG A 34 5.08 -3.38 13.73
N ASP A 35 5.53 -4.45 13.10
CA ASP A 35 5.83 -4.47 11.66
C ASP A 35 4.79 -5.22 10.80
N ASP A 36 3.72 -5.75 11.40
CA ASP A 36 2.72 -6.52 10.64
C ASP A 36 2.03 -5.70 9.56
N TYR A 37 1.65 -4.46 9.88
CA TYR A 37 1.09 -3.56 8.87
C TYR A 37 2.03 -3.39 7.67
N LYS A 38 3.34 -3.22 7.91
CA LYS A 38 4.32 -3.07 6.83
C LYS A 38 4.49 -4.34 6.02
N LYS A 39 4.51 -5.51 6.67
CA LYS A 39 4.59 -6.81 5.98
C LYS A 39 3.38 -7.00 5.06
N TYR A 40 2.16 -6.83 5.57
CA TYR A 40 0.94 -6.96 4.78
C TYR A 40 0.88 -5.91 3.65
N SER A 41 1.21 -4.66 3.94
CA SER A 41 1.28 -3.59 2.95
C SER A 41 2.30 -3.90 1.84
N SER A 42 3.44 -4.51 2.20
CA SER A 42 4.45 -4.96 1.22
C SER A 42 3.90 -6.05 0.30
N ILE A 43 3.21 -7.06 0.86
CA ILE A 43 2.57 -8.13 0.08
C ILE A 43 1.53 -7.54 -0.88
N CYS A 44 0.65 -6.66 -0.39
CA CYS A 44 -0.32 -5.98 -1.26
C CYS A 44 0.35 -5.20 -2.39
N ARG A 45 1.47 -4.51 -2.11
CA ARG A 45 2.24 -3.79 -3.14
C ARG A 45 2.86 -4.74 -4.17
N MET A 46 3.34 -5.91 -3.75
CA MET A 46 3.87 -6.91 -4.68
C MET A 46 2.77 -7.43 -5.62
N VAL A 47 1.60 -7.75 -5.08
CA VAL A 47 0.42 -8.15 -5.87
C VAL A 47 0.00 -7.04 -6.84
N GLN A 48 -0.07 -5.80 -6.38
CA GLN A 48 -0.40 -4.65 -7.24
C GLN A 48 0.61 -4.44 -8.36
N LYS A 49 1.91 -4.64 -8.10
CA LYS A 49 2.95 -4.59 -9.14
C LYS A 49 2.74 -5.68 -10.19
N LEU A 50 2.44 -6.91 -9.77
CA LEU A 50 2.14 -8.01 -10.67
C LEU A 50 0.91 -7.69 -11.55
N VAL A 51 -0.19 -7.25 -10.93
CA VAL A 51 -1.41 -6.85 -11.64
C VAL A 51 -1.14 -5.70 -12.61
N HIS A 52 -0.29 -4.73 -12.24
CA HIS A 52 0.08 -3.64 -13.12
C HIS A 52 0.79 -4.16 -14.38
N VAL A 53 1.72 -5.10 -14.24
CA VAL A 53 2.39 -5.73 -15.39
C VAL A 53 1.40 -6.48 -16.27
N LEU A 54 0.55 -7.34 -15.69
CA LEU A 54 -0.48 -8.09 -16.43
C LEU A 54 -1.43 -7.16 -17.21
N LYS A 55 -1.76 -6.00 -16.63
CA LYS A 55 -2.63 -5.00 -17.28
C LYS A 55 -2.00 -4.36 -18.52
N GLN A 56 -0.68 -4.27 -18.61
CA GLN A 56 0.01 -3.73 -19.78
C GLN A 56 0.12 -4.74 -20.94
N MET A 57 -0.14 -6.03 -20.69
CA MET A 57 -0.11 -7.08 -21.71
C MET A 57 -1.37 -7.05 -22.58
N ASP A 58 -1.28 -7.64 -23.79
CA ASP A 58 -2.44 -7.74 -24.68
C ASP A 58 -3.58 -8.52 -24.00
N PRO A 59 -4.84 -8.05 -24.05
CA PRO A 59 -5.98 -8.76 -23.45
C PRO A 59 -6.22 -10.17 -23.97
N ARG A 60 -5.74 -10.49 -25.18
CA ARG A 60 -5.90 -11.80 -25.83
C ARG A 60 -4.70 -12.72 -25.60
N ASP A 61 -3.65 -12.25 -24.92
CA ASP A 61 -2.49 -13.07 -24.58
C ASP A 61 -2.93 -14.22 -23.64
N PRO A 62 -2.76 -15.49 -24.05
CA PRO A 62 -3.11 -16.63 -23.22
C PRO A 62 -2.40 -16.61 -21.85
N PHE A 63 -1.16 -16.13 -21.79
CA PHE A 63 -0.40 -16.04 -20.54
C PHE A 63 -1.02 -15.04 -19.56
N ARG A 64 -1.52 -13.90 -20.07
CA ARG A 64 -2.22 -12.92 -19.26
C ARG A 64 -3.48 -13.53 -18.64
N ILE A 65 -4.25 -14.29 -19.43
CA ILE A 65 -5.50 -14.92 -18.98
C ILE A 65 -5.19 -15.95 -17.89
N GLU A 66 -4.29 -16.91 -18.17
CA GLU A 66 -3.90 -17.96 -17.22
C GLU A 66 -3.37 -17.36 -15.90
N MET A 67 -2.49 -16.38 -15.98
CA MET A 67 -1.88 -15.80 -14.78
C MET A 67 -2.85 -14.90 -13.99
N THR A 68 -3.83 -14.30 -14.67
CA THR A 68 -4.92 -13.55 -13.99
C THR A 68 -5.83 -14.54 -13.25
N ASP A 69 -6.21 -15.65 -13.88
CA ASP A 69 -7.05 -16.68 -13.26
C ASP A 69 -6.35 -17.30 -12.05
N ALA A 70 -5.06 -17.66 -12.18
CA ALA A 70 -4.27 -18.21 -11.08
C ALA A 70 -4.10 -17.21 -9.91
N LEU A 71 -4.04 -15.91 -10.21
CA LEU A 71 -3.98 -14.88 -9.17
C LEU A 71 -5.33 -14.74 -8.45
N LEU A 72 -6.44 -14.77 -9.18
CA LEU A 72 -7.79 -14.68 -8.61
C LEU A 72 -8.16 -15.91 -7.78
N GLU A 73 -7.67 -17.10 -8.14
CA GLU A 73 -7.90 -18.31 -7.35
C GLU A 73 -7.16 -18.30 -6.00
N LYS A 74 -5.99 -17.66 -5.95
CA LYS A 74 -5.13 -17.62 -4.75
C LYS A 74 -5.46 -16.51 -3.76
N LEU A 75 -6.14 -15.44 -4.20
CA LEU A 75 -6.50 -14.27 -3.37
C LEU A 75 -7.85 -14.47 -2.69
#